data_AF-U2RXJ1-F1
#
_entry.id   AF-U2RXJ1-F1
#
_cell.length_a   1.000
_cell.length_b   1.000
_cell.length_c   1.000
_cell.angle_alpha   90.00
_cell.angle_beta   90.00
_cell.angle_gamma   90.00
#
_symmetry.space_group_name_H-M   'P 1'
#
loop_
_entity.id
_entity.type
_entity.pdbx_description
1 polymer ?
#
loop_
_entity_poly.entity_id
_entity_poly.type
_entity_poly.pdbx_seq_one_letter_code
_entity_poly.pdbx_strand_id
1 'polypeptide(L)' 'MSASPQDDPAEPEAVPGPRAGEPPVTGNRLVDGVLAELAGVDALPVGERLERLTAAQQGLAEILDGTRAESPDPGRRP' A
#
# COMPACT_ATOMS: atom_id res chain seq x y z
N MET A 1 2.46 50.89 8.41
CA MET A 1 2.95 49.63 7.85
C MET A 1 3.09 48.68 9.03
N SER A 2 2.20 47.68 9.15
CA SER A 2 2.26 46.67 10.22
C SER A 2 2.20 45.30 9.56
N ALA A 3 3.17 44.45 9.92
CA ALA A 3 3.51 43.19 9.26
C ALA A 3 2.40 42.15 9.37
N SER A 4 2.15 41.44 8.27
CA SER A 4 1.30 40.25 8.22
C SER A 4 1.93 39.11 9.02
N PRO A 5 1.15 38.28 9.74
CA PRO A 5 1.65 37.03 10.27
C PRO A 5 1.97 36.12 9.07
N GLN A 6 3.20 35.63 8.98
CA GLN A 6 3.57 34.63 8.01
C GLN A 6 2.98 33.29 8.49
N ASP A 7 2.01 32.77 7.75
CA ASP A 7 1.62 31.36 7.80
C ASP A 7 2.89 30.52 7.56
N ASP A 8 3.33 29.81 8.58
CA ASP A 8 4.31 28.73 8.46
C ASP A 8 3.73 27.68 7.49
N PRO A 9 4.40 27.35 6.36
CA PRO A 9 3.93 26.26 5.54
C PRO A 9 4.16 24.97 6.33
N ALA A 10 3.07 24.39 6.82
CA ALA A 10 3.09 23.08 7.47
C ALA A 10 3.90 22.11 6.59
N GLU A 11 5.07 21.71 7.10
CA GLU A 11 5.90 20.70 6.45
C GLU A 11 5.02 19.45 6.27
N PRO A 12 5.03 18.82 5.07
CA PRO A 12 4.26 17.59 4.88
C PRO A 12 4.82 16.56 5.86
N GLU A 13 4.00 16.14 6.82
CA GLU A 13 4.31 15.00 7.69
C GLU A 13 4.61 13.81 6.78
N ALA A 14 5.90 13.51 6.62
CA ALA A 14 6.34 12.33 5.92
C ALA A 14 5.85 11.13 6.73
N VAL A 15 4.73 10.54 6.29
CA VAL A 15 4.19 9.31 6.88
C VAL A 15 5.31 8.26 6.82
N PRO A 16 5.86 7.81 7.96
CA PRO A 16 6.94 6.85 7.93
C PRO A 16 6.41 5.54 7.36
N GLY A 17 7.13 4.96 6.41
CA GLY A 17 6.86 3.59 5.97
C GLY A 17 6.93 2.60 7.15
N PRO A 18 6.31 1.42 7.02
CA PRO A 18 6.22 0.46 8.11
C PRO A 18 7.62 0.12 8.62
N ARG A 19 7.80 0.28 9.95
CA ARG A 19 9.09 0.07 10.61
C ARG A 19 9.32 -1.43 10.76
N ALA A 20 10.56 -1.87 10.55
CA ALA A 20 10.94 -3.26 10.80
C ALA A 20 10.59 -3.65 12.24
N GLY A 21 9.62 -4.56 12.41
CA GLY A 21 9.09 -4.97 13.72
C GLY A 21 7.63 -4.62 13.98
N GLU A 22 6.96 -3.85 13.11
CA GLU A 22 5.52 -3.64 13.22
C GLU A 22 4.72 -4.93 12.95
N PRO A 23 3.65 -5.18 13.72
CA PRO A 23 2.80 -6.33 13.49
C PRO A 23 2.11 -6.25 12.11
N PRO A 24 1.88 -7.41 11.47
CA PRO A 24 1.18 -7.48 10.19
C PRO A 24 -0.20 -6.81 10.27
N VAL A 25 -0.51 -5.90 9.35
CA VAL A 25 -1.74 -5.08 9.37
C VAL A 25 -2.96 -5.93 9.03
N THR A 26 -2.82 -6.80 8.03
CA THR A 26 -3.89 -7.68 7.54
C THR A 26 -3.81 -9.10 8.11
N GLY A 27 -2.73 -9.41 8.82
CA GLY A 27 -2.41 -10.77 9.28
C GLY A 27 -1.89 -11.69 8.16
N ASN A 28 -1.85 -11.22 6.91
CA ASN A 28 -1.27 -11.93 5.78
C ASN A 28 0.03 -11.25 5.33
N ARG A 29 1.16 -11.93 5.58
CA ARG A 29 2.49 -11.40 5.28
C ARG A 29 2.71 -11.01 3.82
N LEU A 30 2.08 -11.71 2.86
CA LEU A 30 2.20 -11.38 1.44
C LEU A 30 1.46 -10.08 1.12
N VAL A 31 0.23 -9.96 1.62
CA VAL A 31 -0.59 -8.74 1.46
C VAL A 31 0.09 -7.55 2.14
N ASP A 32 0.58 -7.74 3.37
CA ASP A 32 1.28 -6.68 4.11
C ASP A 32 2.56 -6.23 3.41
N GLY A 33 3.29 -7.15 2.75
CA GLY A 33 4.44 -6.80 1.92
C GLY A 33 4.05 -5.89 0.74
N VAL A 34 2.95 -6.20 0.05
CA VAL A 34 2.46 -5.36 -1.06
C VAL A 34 1.99 -3.99 -0.56
N LEU A 35 1.34 -3.92 0.61
CA LEU A 35 0.91 -2.64 1.20
C LEU A 35 2.08 -1.79 1.68
N ALA A 36 3.17 -2.41 2.16
CA ALA A 36 4.37 -1.69 2.57
C ALA A 36 5.02 -0.92 1.40
N GLU A 37 4.99 -1.48 0.19
CA GLU A 37 5.51 -0.82 -1.03
C GLU A 37 4.70 0.40 -1.48
N LEU A 38 3.46 0.55 -0.97
CA LEU A 38 2.60 1.72 -1.18
C LEU A 38 2.81 2.82 -0.13
N ALA A 39 3.68 2.62 0.86
CA ALA A 39 4.01 3.68 1.82
C ALA A 39 4.54 4.92 1.09
N GLY A 40 3.95 6.09 1.40
CA GLY A 40 4.37 7.37 0.81
C GLY A 40 3.97 7.55 -0.66
N VAL A 41 3.11 6.68 -1.24
CA VAL A 41 2.65 6.83 -2.63
C VAL A 41 1.93 8.17 -2.87
N ASP A 42 1.37 8.75 -1.81
CA ASP A 42 0.72 10.05 -1.84
C ASP A 42 1.65 11.25 -2.05
N ALA A 43 2.96 11.06 -1.91
CA ALA A 43 3.95 12.10 -2.20
C ALA A 43 4.49 12.03 -3.65
N LEU A 44 4.17 10.97 -4.39
CA LEU A 44 4.71 10.73 -5.73
C LEU A 44 3.98 11.54 -6.82
N PRO A 45 4.68 11.90 -7.91
CA PRO A 45 4.06 12.40 -9.13
C PRO A 45 2.99 11.43 -9.64
N VAL A 46 1.94 11.95 -10.29
CA VAL A 46 0.78 11.15 -10.70
C VAL A 46 1.15 9.93 -11.55
N GLY A 47 2.12 10.06 -12.46
CA GLY A 47 2.60 8.94 -13.27
C GLY A 47 3.18 7.80 -12.41
N GLU A 48 4.16 8.13 -11.57
CA GLU A 48 4.81 7.17 -10.66
C GLU A 48 3.83 6.57 -9.64
N ARG A 49 2.88 7.38 -9.17
CA ARG A 49 1.79 6.91 -8.28
C ARG A 49 0.95 5.85 -8.98
N LEU A 50 0.53 6.10 -10.22
CA LEU A 50 -0.28 5.15 -10.99
C LEU A 50 0.48 3.84 -11.25
N GLU A 51 1.78 3.92 -11.56
CA GLU A 51 2.64 2.74 -11.73
C GLU A 51 2.71 1.91 -10.44
N ARG A 52 2.97 2.56 -9.29
CA ARG A 52 3.01 1.90 -7.97
C ARG A 52 1.69 1.23 -7.60
N LEU A 53 0.57 1.93 -7.82
CA LEU A 53 -0.77 1.38 -7.57
C LEU A 53 -1.08 0.19 -8.48
N THR A 54 -0.69 0.29 -9.76
CA THR A 54 -0.87 -0.78 -10.74
C THR A 54 -0.07 -2.03 -10.34
N ALA A 55 1.19 -1.86 -9.93
CA ALA A 55 2.03 -2.95 -9.44
C ALA A 55 1.43 -3.62 -8.19
N ALA A 56 0.94 -2.82 -7.23
CA ALA A 56 0.29 -3.36 -6.04
C ALA A 56 -1.01 -4.12 -6.37
N GLN A 57 -1.83 -3.62 -7.29
CA GLN A 57 -3.03 -4.34 -7.75
C GLN A 57 -2.67 -5.69 -8.39
N GLN A 58 -1.62 -5.74 -9.21
CA GLN A 58 -1.15 -6.98 -9.82
C GLN A 58 -0.66 -7.98 -8.76
N GLY A 59 0.18 -7.54 -7.81
CA GLY A 59 0.65 -8.40 -6.73
C GLY A 59 -0.48 -8.97 -5.87
N LEU A 60 -1.50 -8.17 -5.55
CA LEU A 60 -2.69 -8.66 -4.84
C LEU A 60 -3.51 -9.67 -5.66
N ALA A 61 -3.62 -9.46 -6.97
CA ALA A 61 -4.30 -10.41 -7.86
C ALA A 61 -3.60 -11.76 -7.89
N GLU A 62 -2.27 -11.77 -7.98
CA GLU A 62 -1.47 -13.00 -7.95
C GLU A 62 -1.62 -13.77 -6.64
N ILE A 63 -1.64 -13.06 -5.50
CA ILE A 63 -1.89 -13.68 -4.19
C ILE A 63 -3.28 -14.33 -4.16
N LEU A 64 -4.31 -13.63 -4.64
CA LEU A 64 -5.68 -14.16 -4.66
C LEU A 64 -5.80 -15.38 -5.58
N ASP A 65 -5.19 -15.35 -6.76
CA ASP A 65 -5.22 -16.47 -7.69
C ASP A 65 -4.46 -17.69 -7.15
N GLY A 66 -3.33 -17.50 -6.47
CA GLY A 66 -2.63 -18.56 -5.75
C GLY A 66 -3.50 -19.23 -4.69
N THR A 67 -4.16 -18.45 -3.84
CA THR A 67 -5.04 -19.00 -2.78
C THR A 67 -6.28 -19.73 -3.30
N ARG A 68 -6.80 -19.32 -4.47
CA ARG A 68 -7.91 -20.01 -5.15
C ARG A 68 -7.49 -21.34 -5.76
N ALA A 69 -6.25 -21.46 -6.22
CA ALA A 69 -5.72 -22.72 -6.75
C ALA A 69 -5.47 -23.77 -5.66
N GLU A 70 -5.10 -23.34 -4.45
CA GLU A 70 -4.87 -24.22 -3.30
C GLU A 70 -6.14 -24.60 -2.55
N SER A 71 -7.21 -23.82 -2.68
CA SER A 71 -8.52 -24.18 -2.12
C SER A 71 -9.24 -25.13 -3.08
N PRO A 72 -9.42 -26.43 -2.74
CA PRO A 72 -10.23 -27.31 -3.56
C PRO A 72 -11.65 -26.74 -3.59
N ASP A 73 -12.15 -26.47 -4.80
CA ASP A 73 -13.54 -26.06 -4.99
C ASP A 73 -14.47 -27.14 -4.40
N PRO A 74 -15.20 -26.86 -3.29
CA PRO A 74 -16.08 -27.85 -2.68
C PRO A 74 -17.28 -28.18 -3.59
N GLY A 75 -17.48 -27.43 -4.68
CA GLY A 75 -18.51 -27.67 -5.70
C GLY A 75 -18.13 -28.70 -6.77
N ARG A 76 -16.84 -29.05 -6.91
CA ARG A 76 -16.38 -29.99 -7.95
C ARG A 76 -16.48 -31.44 -7.46
N ARG A 77 -17.71 -31.97 -7.40
CA ARG A 77 -17.91 -33.43 -7.31
C ARG A 77 -17.52 -34.10 -8.64
N PRO A 78 -16.98 -35.34 -8.60
CA PRO A 78 -16.57 -36.09 -9.79
C PRO A 78 -17.73 -36.38 -10.75
#